data_AF-A0A528B0Z4-F1
#
_entry.id   AF-A0A528B0Z4-F1
#
_cell.length_a   1.000
_cell.length_b   1.000
_cell.length_c   1.000
_cell.angle_alpha   90.00
_cell.angle_beta   90.00
_cell.angle_gamma   90.00
#
_symmetry.space_group_name_H-M   'P 1'
#
loop_
_entity.id
_entity.type
_entity.pdbx_description
1 polymer ?
#
loop_
_entity_poly.entity_id
_entity_poly.type
_entity_poly.pdbx_seq_one_letter_code
_entity_poly.pdbx_strand_id
1 'polypeptide(L)'
;DRALRLSGLIAGSRPRVGDYKDAADLADYGVSVVDLSSVKGSDRFNHTKFADNPELVKMIGQRLREDDGFASDREVTDRISLLGQ
;
A
#
# COMPACT_ATOMS: atom_id res chain seq x y z
N ASP A 1 -6.84 1.64 24.30
CA ASP A 1 -6.61 0.37 23.59
C ASP A 1 -5.28 -0.26 24.03
N ARG A 2 -5.29 -1.13 25.06
CA ARG A 2 -4.05 -1.73 25.62
C ARG A 2 -3.48 -2.83 24.73
N ALA A 3 -4.34 -3.62 24.10
CA ALA A 3 -3.94 -4.64 23.14
C ALA A 3 -3.27 -4.01 21.91
N LEU A 4 -3.83 -2.92 21.40
CA LEU A 4 -3.23 -2.19 20.27
C LEU A 4 -1.85 -1.60 20.60
N ARG A 5 -1.65 -1.08 21.81
CA ARG A 5 -0.33 -0.56 22.25
C ARG A 5 0.72 -1.66 22.35
N LEU A 6 0.35 -2.84 22.89
CA LEU A 6 1.26 -3.99 22.96
C LEU A 6 1.59 -4.54 21.57
N SER A 7 0.59 -4.65 20.70
CA SER A 7 0.77 -5.06 19.30
C SER A 7 1.67 -4.07 18.54
N GLY A 8 1.46 -2.76 18.74
CA GLY A 8 2.31 -1.72 18.18
C GLY A 8 3.77 -1.81 18.64
N LEU A 9 4.02 -2.08 19.94
CA LEU A 9 5.39 -2.27 20.45
C LEU A 9 6.11 -3.45 19.79
N ILE A 10 5.41 -4.59 19.62
CA ILE A 10 5.98 -5.79 18.98
C ILE A 10 6.22 -5.56 17.47
N ALA A 11 5.32 -4.85 16.80
CA ALA A 11 5.41 -4.56 15.36
C ALA A 11 6.37 -3.40 15.00
N GLY A 12 7.16 -2.88 15.96
CA GLY A 12 8.09 -1.78 15.72
C GLY A 12 7.46 -0.38 15.70
N SER A 13 6.21 -0.26 16.18
CA SER A 13 5.48 1.00 16.39
C SER A 13 5.37 1.89 15.15
N ARG A 14 5.39 1.29 13.95
CA ARG A 14 5.15 1.99 12.69
C ARG A 14 3.65 2.35 12.61
N PRO A 15 3.29 3.60 12.24
CA PRO A 15 1.90 3.95 11.96
C PRO A 15 1.35 3.06 10.84
N ARG A 16 0.04 2.77 10.87
CA ARG A 16 -0.60 2.10 9.73
C ARG A 16 -0.58 3.06 8.54
N VAL A 17 -0.66 2.53 7.31
CA VAL A 17 -0.60 3.35 6.08
C VAL A 17 -1.63 4.49 6.10
N GLY A 18 -2.84 4.24 6.62
CA GLY A 18 -3.89 5.27 6.75
C GLY A 18 -3.70 6.27 7.90
N ASP A 19 -2.70 6.10 8.76
CA ASP A 19 -2.39 7.02 9.87
C ASP A 19 -1.36 8.10 9.44
N TYR A 20 -0.76 7.99 8.24
CA TYR A 20 0.16 9.00 7.70
C TYR A 20 -0.61 10.21 7.19
N LYS A 21 -0.10 11.40 7.52
CA LYS A 21 -0.71 12.69 7.10
C LYS A 21 -0.11 13.22 5.79
N ASP A 22 1.12 12.84 5.51
CA ASP A 22 1.84 13.24 4.30
C ASP A 22 2.10 12.00 3.42
N ALA A 23 1.76 12.12 2.14
CA ALA A 23 2.03 11.10 1.14
C ALA A 23 3.53 10.98 0.85
N ALA A 24 4.31 12.04 1.05
CA ALA A 24 5.76 12.02 0.87
C ALA A 24 6.45 11.02 1.82
N ASP A 25 5.97 10.94 3.08
CA ASP A 25 6.47 9.99 4.08
C ASP A 25 6.29 8.53 3.62
N LEU A 26 5.28 8.25 2.80
CA LEU A 26 5.06 6.93 2.22
C LEU A 26 6.03 6.67 1.06
N ALA A 27 6.29 7.66 0.21
CA ALA A 27 7.17 7.53 -0.94
C ALA A 27 8.61 7.15 -0.56
N ASP A 28 9.09 7.58 0.61
CA ASP A 28 10.40 7.22 1.17
C ASP A 28 10.60 5.71 1.40
N TYR A 29 9.51 4.94 1.46
CA TYR A 29 9.55 3.48 1.54
C TYR A 29 9.72 2.79 0.18
N GLY A 30 9.93 3.55 -0.90
CA GLY A 30 10.05 3.01 -2.25
C GLY A 30 8.72 2.56 -2.86
N VAL A 31 7.59 3.02 -2.31
CA VAL A 31 6.26 2.78 -2.86
C VAL A 31 5.83 3.94 -3.75
N SER A 32 5.12 3.64 -4.84
CA SER A 32 4.50 4.67 -5.67
C SER A 32 3.20 5.13 -5.02
N VAL A 33 3.08 6.43 -4.76
CA VAL A 33 1.88 7.02 -4.14
C VAL A 33 1.09 7.78 -5.20
N VAL A 34 -0.19 7.41 -5.34
CA VAL A 34 -1.12 8.03 -6.30
C VAL A 34 -2.19 8.80 -5.54
N ASP A 35 -2.25 10.12 -5.72
CA ASP A 35 -3.28 10.96 -5.10
C ASP A 35 -4.59 10.90 -5.88
N LEU A 36 -5.66 10.44 -5.21
CA LEU A 36 -7.01 10.30 -5.76
C LEU A 36 -7.99 11.34 -5.22
N SER A 37 -7.51 12.39 -4.55
CA SER A 37 -8.33 13.42 -3.91
C SER A 37 -9.24 14.15 -4.89
N SER A 38 -8.81 14.33 -6.14
CA SER A 38 -9.58 14.97 -7.22
C SER A 38 -10.53 14.03 -7.96
N VAL A 39 -10.39 12.71 -7.77
CA VAL A 39 -11.24 11.69 -8.41
C VAL A 39 -12.54 11.57 -7.62
N LYS A 40 -13.69 11.53 -8.31
CA LYS A 40 -15.00 11.31 -7.70
C LYS A 40 -15.29 9.81 -7.61
N GLY A 41 -15.72 9.32 -6.44
CA GLY A 41 -16.23 7.97 -6.26
C GLY A 41 -17.74 7.91 -6.48
N SER A 42 -18.29 6.73 -6.71
CA SER A 42 -19.75 6.55 -6.82
C SER A 42 -20.44 6.42 -5.46
N ASP A 43 -19.70 6.07 -4.41
CA ASP A 43 -20.22 5.93 -3.04
C ASP A 43 -20.01 7.20 -2.18
N ARG A 44 -20.80 7.33 -1.10
CA ARG A 44 -20.79 8.49 -0.19
C ARG A 44 -19.49 8.65 0.61
N PHE A 45 -18.74 7.57 0.79
CA PHE A 45 -17.52 7.51 1.60
C PHE A 45 -16.25 7.48 0.74
N ASN A 46 -16.38 7.60 -0.59
CA ASN A 46 -15.29 7.48 -1.54
C ASN A 46 -14.53 6.14 -1.46
N HIS A 47 -15.15 5.09 -0.93
CA HIS A 47 -14.51 3.81 -0.61
C HIS A 47 -14.18 2.97 -1.85
N THR A 48 -14.99 3.07 -2.91
CA THR A 48 -14.83 2.32 -4.16
C THR A 48 -14.15 3.11 -5.27
N LYS A 49 -13.57 4.30 -4.99
CA LYS A 49 -12.90 5.15 -5.99
C LYS A 49 -11.88 4.43 -6.86
N PHE A 50 -11.11 3.53 -6.26
CA PHE A 50 -10.08 2.76 -6.96
C PHE A 50 -10.68 1.75 -7.95
N ALA A 51 -11.90 1.27 -7.71
CA ALA A 51 -12.60 0.29 -8.55
C ALA A 51 -13.55 0.96 -9.55
N ASP A 52 -14.08 2.13 -9.22
CA ASP A 52 -15.07 2.84 -10.05
C ASP A 52 -14.44 3.73 -11.12
N ASN A 53 -13.16 4.07 -10.99
CA ASN A 53 -12.45 4.83 -12.01
C ASN A 53 -11.86 3.89 -13.08
N PRO A 54 -12.39 3.89 -14.32
CA PRO A 54 -11.94 2.98 -15.37
C PRO A 54 -10.48 3.21 -15.80
N GLU A 55 -9.94 4.42 -15.60
CA GLU A 55 -8.54 4.72 -15.87
C GLU A 55 -7.63 4.05 -14.84
N LEU A 56 -7.97 4.16 -13.54
CA LEU A 56 -7.25 3.48 -12.45
C LEU A 56 -7.27 1.96 -12.61
N VAL A 57 -8.42 1.39 -12.93
CA VAL A 57 -8.55 -0.06 -13.15
C VAL A 57 -7.66 -0.53 -14.29
N LYS A 58 -7.57 0.25 -15.38
CA LYS A 58 -6.67 -0.07 -16.50
C LYS A 58 -5.20 0.02 -16.11
N MET A 59 -4.80 1.05 -15.37
CA MET A 59 -3.42 1.20 -14.89
C MET A 59 -3.01 0.09 -13.93
N ILE A 60 -3.85 -0.24 -12.94
CA ILE A 60 -3.62 -1.36 -12.01
C ILE A 60 -3.54 -2.67 -12.80
N GLY A 61 -4.49 -2.90 -13.71
CA GLY A 61 -4.52 -4.10 -14.53
C GLY A 61 -3.31 -4.22 -15.47
N GLN A 62 -2.79 -3.11 -15.98
CA GLN A 62 -1.54 -3.09 -16.75
C GLN A 62 -0.35 -3.45 -15.87
N ARG A 63 -0.22 -2.82 -14.70
CA ARG A 63 0.88 -3.11 -13.78
C ARG A 63 0.87 -4.56 -13.31
N LEU A 64 -0.30 -5.13 -13.01
CA LEU A 64 -0.44 -6.54 -12.63
C LEU A 64 -0.10 -7.54 -13.74
N ARG A 65 -0.11 -7.11 -15.01
CA ARG A 65 0.35 -7.93 -16.15
C ARG A 65 1.83 -7.77 -16.43
N GLU A 66 2.42 -6.63 -16.06
CA GLU A 66 3.83 -6.31 -16.25
C GLU A 66 4.71 -6.81 -15.10
N ASP A 67 4.21 -6.81 -13.86
CA ASP A 67 4.76 -7.62 -12.77
C ASP A 67 4.28 -9.06 -12.95
N ASP A 68 5.15 -10.05 -12.71
CA ASP A 68 4.89 -11.50 -12.81
C ASP A 68 3.90 -12.03 -11.74
N GLY A 69 2.87 -11.25 -11.41
CA GLY A 69 2.11 -11.37 -10.17
C GLY A 69 2.92 -10.82 -9.01
N PHE A 70 2.25 -10.55 -7.88
CA PHE A 70 2.89 -10.15 -6.63
C PHE A 70 4.16 -10.97 -6.37
N ALA A 71 5.19 -10.33 -5.79
CA ALA A 71 6.34 -11.04 -5.25
C ALA A 71 5.82 -12.25 -4.49
N SER A 72 6.05 -13.45 -5.03
CA SER A 72 5.61 -14.66 -4.36
C SER A 72 6.25 -14.67 -2.98
N ASP A 73 5.64 -15.32 -1.98
CA ASP A 73 6.20 -15.39 -0.62
C ASP A 73 7.70 -15.80 -0.61
N ARG A 74 8.13 -16.53 -1.65
CA ARG A 74 9.53 -16.90 -1.90
C ARG A 74 10.41 -15.71 -2.23
N GLU A 75 10.02 -14.84 -3.15
CA GLU A 75 10.83 -13.67 -3.53
C GLU A 75 10.99 -12.68 -2.37
N VAL A 76 9.95 -12.50 -1.55
CA VAL A 76 10.03 -11.68 -0.33
C VAL A 76 10.99 -12.30 0.68
N THR A 77 10.92 -13.62 0.89
CA THR A 77 11.81 -14.35 1.79
C THR A 77 13.27 -14.32 1.32
N ASP A 78 13.50 -14.43 0.01
CA ASP A 78 14.82 -14.39 -0.60
C ASP A 78 15.46 -13.00 -0.45
N ARG A 79 14.68 -11.92 -0.66
CA ARG A 79 15.14 -10.54 -0.45
C ARG A 79 15.46 -10.24 1.02
N ILE A 80 14.67 -10.75 1.96
CA ILE A 80 14.94 -10.60 3.40
C ILE A 80 16.22 -11.35 3.79
N SER A 81 16.44 -12.54 3.21
CA SER A 81 17.65 -13.33 3.46
C SER A 81 18.92 -12.66 2.92
N LEU A 82 18.81 -11.90 1.84
CA LEU A 82 19.90 -11.12 1.26
C LEU A 82 20.30 -9.88 2.08
N LEU A 83 19.39 -9.34 2.90
CA LEU A 83 19.67 -8.20 3.79
C LEU A 83 20.35 -8.62 5.11
N GLY A 84 20.42 -9.91 5.38
CA GLY A 84 21.06 -10.49 6.57
C GLY A 84 22.51 -10.93 6.38
N GLN A 85 23.10 -10.69 5.19
CA GLN A 85 24.53 -10.85 4.89
C GLN A 85 25.23 -9.49 4.87
#